data_AF-A0A2V6F251-F1
#
_entry.id   AF-A0A2V6F251-F1
#
_cell.length_a   1.000
_cell.length_b   1.000
_cell.length_c   1.000
_cell.angle_alpha   90.00
_cell.angle_beta   90.00
_cell.angle_gamma   90.00
#
_symmetry.space_group_name_H-M   'P 1'
#
loop_
_entity.id
_entity.type
_entity.pdbx_description
1 polymer ?
#
loop_
_entity_poly.entity_id
_entity_poly.type
_entity_poly.pdbx_seq_one_letter_code
_entity_poly.pdbx_strand_id
1 'polypeptide(L)' 'MKIVVLGGTGLIGSKVVNLLRAGGHEVVAASPSQGINSITGEGLSEALTGAQVVVDVTNS' A
#
# COMPACT_ATOMS: atom_id res chain seq x y z
N MET A 1 12.20 3.98 -5.31
CA MET A 1 11.42 4.81 -4.37
C MET A 1 10.60 3.89 -3.48
N LYS A 2 10.35 4.29 -2.23
CA LYS A 2 9.42 3.57 -1.33
C LYS A 2 7.99 4.06 -1.55
N ILE A 3 7.12 3.15 -1.97
CA ILE A 3 5.72 3.42 -2.30
C ILE A 3 4.82 2.54 -1.44
N VAL A 4 3.82 3.14 -0.80
CA VAL A 4 2.78 2.40 -0.06
C VAL A 4 1.50 2.37 -0.89
N VAL A 5 0.92 1.19 -1.07
CA VAL A 5 -0.34 1.01 -1.80
C VAL A 5 -1.44 0.59 -0.82
N LEU A 6 -2.35 1.51 -0.50
CA LEU A 6 -3.52 1.22 0.35
C LEU A 6 -4.55 0.44 -0.49
N GLY A 7 -5.11 -0.62 0.07
CA GLY A 7 -5.89 -1.59 -0.70
C GLY A 7 -5.01 -2.44 -1.62
N GLY A 8 -3.70 -2.53 -1.33
CA GLY A 8 -2.69 -3.18 -2.18
C GLY A 8 -2.90 -4.68 -2.40
N THR A 9 -3.71 -5.34 -1.57
CA THR A 9 -4.07 -6.76 -1.72
C THR A 9 -5.36 -6.97 -2.53
N GLY A 10 -6.09 -5.90 -2.88
CA GLY A 10 -7.31 -5.98 -3.68
C GLY A 10 -7.05 -6.23 -5.18
N LEU A 11 -8.13 -6.32 -5.97
CA LEU A 11 -8.03 -6.61 -7.41
C LEU A 11 -7.16 -5.57 -8.15
N ILE A 12 -7.41 -4.28 -7.92
CA ILE A 12 -6.66 -3.20 -8.55
C ILE A 12 -5.30 -3.04 -7.87
N GLY A 13 -5.26 -3.04 -6.53
CA GLY A 13 -4.03 -2.90 -5.76
C GLY A 13 -2.97 -3.93 -6.10
N SER A 14 -3.32 -5.20 -6.25
CA SER A 14 -2.35 -6.26 -6.58
C SER A 14 -1.70 -6.04 -7.95
N LYS A 15 -2.44 -5.54 -8.94
CA LYS A 15 -1.91 -5.18 -10.26
C LYS A 15 -0.96 -3.99 -10.17
N VAL A 16 -1.36 -2.94 -9.43
CA VAL A 16 -0.52 -1.75 -9.19
C VAL A 16 0.78 -2.13 -8.49
N VAL A 17 0.70 -2.93 -7.42
CA VAL A 17 1.87 -3.41 -6.67
C VAL A 17 2.83 -4.17 -7.59
N ASN A 18 2.32 -5.07 -8.43
CA ASN A 18 3.15 -5.83 -9.37
C ASN A 18 3.85 -4.92 -10.40
N LEU A 19 3.13 -3.95 -10.97
CA LEU A 19 3.70 -3.00 -11.94
C LEU A 19 4.79 -2.12 -11.30
N LEU A 20 4.55 -1.59 -10.10
CA LEU A 20 5.51 -0.74 -9.40
C LEU A 20 6.77 -1.52 -8.98
N ARG A 21 6.61 -2.77 -8.53
CA ARG A 21 7.75 -3.67 -8.23
C ARG A 21 8.54 -3.99 -9.50
N ALA A 22 7.87 -4.28 -10.61
CA ALA A 22 8.52 -4.51 -11.90
C ALA A 22 9.30 -3.27 -12.39
N GLY A 23 8.84 -2.07 -12.03
CA GLY A 23 9.56 -0.80 -12.25
C GLY A 23 10.74 -0.54 -11.32
N GLY A 24 11.10 -1.49 -10.43
CA GLY A 24 12.23 -1.36 -9.50
C GLY A 24 11.95 -0.49 -8.27
N HIS A 25 10.68 -0.31 -7.90
CA HIS A 25 10.32 0.40 -6.68
C HIS A 25 10.22 -0.55 -5.48
N GLU A 26 10.51 -0.03 -4.29
CA GLU A 26 10.20 -0.70 -3.04
C GLU A 26 8.71 -0.47 -2.77
N VAL A 27 7.92 -1.54 -2.72
CA VAL A 27 6.46 -1.43 -2.63
C VAL A 27 5.92 -2.19 -1.43
N VAL A 28 5.27 -1.45 -0.53
CA VAL A 28 4.50 -1.97 0.60
C VAL A 28 3.03 -2.04 0.19
N ALA A 29 2.48 -3.24 0.09
CA ALA A 29 1.03 -3.40 0.01
C ALA A 29 0.44 -3.27 1.41
N ALA A 30 -0.55 -2.41 1.57
CA ALA A 30 -1.24 -2.18 2.83
C ALA A 30 -2.71 -2.58 2.69
N SER A 31 -3.19 -3.38 3.63
CA SER A 31 -4.59 -3.76 3.72
C SER A 31 -4.95 -4.23 5.13
N PRO A 32 -6.25 -4.20 5.51
CA PRO A 32 -6.67 -4.65 6.83
C PRO A 32 -6.28 -6.11 7.13
N SER A 33 -6.26 -6.98 6.12
CA SER A 33 -5.82 -8.38 6.29
C SER A 33 -4.33 -8.53 6.59
N GLN A 34 -3.54 -7.45 6.45
CA GLN A 34 -2.13 -7.37 6.83
C GLN A 34 -1.93 -6.53 8.11
N GLY A 35 -3.00 -6.22 8.84
CA GLY A 35 -2.95 -5.39 10.04
C GLY A 35 -2.72 -3.90 9.77
N ILE A 36 -2.98 -3.42 8.55
CA ILE A 36 -2.83 -2.02 8.17
C ILE A 36 -4.18 -1.48 7.71
N ASN A 37 -4.79 -0.60 8.49
CA ASN A 37 -6.12 -0.08 8.24
C ASN A 37 -6.09 1.45 8.15
N SER A 38 -6.42 1.99 6.97
CA SER A 38 -6.43 3.43 6.72
C SER A 38 -7.59 4.18 7.37
N ILE A 39 -8.66 3.48 7.78
CA ILE A 39 -9.83 4.06 8.44
C ILE A 39 -9.61 4.13 9.95
N THR A 40 -9.17 3.03 10.57
CA THR A 40 -8.94 2.99 12.03
C THR A 40 -7.56 3.54 12.42
N GLY A 41 -6.62 3.61 11.47
CA GLY A 41 -5.24 4.00 11.70
C GLY A 41 -4.33 2.87 12.21
N GLU A 42 -4.86 1.67 12.43
CA GLU A 42 -4.08 0.50 12.86
C GLU A 42 -2.93 0.22 11.87
N GLY A 43 -1.70 0.10 12.37
CA GLY A 43 -0.50 -0.20 11.57
C GLY A 43 -0.11 0.86 10.53
N LEU A 44 -0.87 1.96 10.42
CA LEU A 44 -0.70 2.93 9.34
C LEU A 44 0.58 3.76 9.50
N SER A 45 0.93 4.14 10.73
CA SER A 45 2.14 4.94 10.99
C SER A 45 3.42 4.17 10.63
N GLU A 46 3.53 2.90 11.04
CA GLU A 46 4.67 2.09 10.64
C GLU A 46 4.70 1.83 9.13
N ALA A 47 3.54 1.53 8.52
CA ALA A 47 3.45 1.27 7.09
C ALA A 47 3.91 2.48 6.24
N LEU A 48 3.58 3.70 6.67
CA LEU A 48 3.94 4.95 5.99
C LEU A 48 5.36 5.43 6.28
N THR A 49 6.08 4.82 7.21
CA THR A 49 7.43 5.27 7.59
C THR A 49 8.38 5.25 6.40
N GLY A 50 8.92 6.42 6.03
CA GLY A 50 9.82 6.56 4.89
C GLY A 50 9.15 6.42 3.52
N ALA A 51 7.82 6.32 3.45
CA ALA A 51 7.09 6.33 2.19
C ALA A 51 7.27 7.68 1.49
N GLN A 52 7.64 7.63 0.22
CA GLN A 52 7.77 8.83 -0.63
C GLN A 52 6.48 9.12 -1.39
N VAL A 53 5.70 8.07 -1.66
CA VAL A 53 4.43 8.13 -2.38
C VAL A 53 3.44 7.18 -1.72
N VAL A 54 2.18 7.61 -1.63
CA VAL A 54 1.05 6.76 -1.28
C VAL A 54 0.13 6.66 -2.50
N VAL A 55 -0.23 5.44 -2.89
CA VAL A 55 -1.24 5.16 -3.91
C VAL A 55 -2.45 4.56 -3.20
N ASP A 56 -3.54 5.30 -3.13
CA ASP A 56 -4.78 4.82 -2.54
C ASP A 56 -5.70 4.25 -3.62
N VAL A 57 -5.99 2.95 -3.50
CA VAL A 57 -6.96 2.23 -4.34
C VAL A 57 -8.00 1.51 -3.49
N THR A 58 -8.21 1.98 -2.26
CA THR A 58 -9.32 1.51 -1.43
C THR A 58 -10.65 1.92 -2.05
N ASN A 59 -11.67 1.08 -1.87
CA ASN A 59 -13.04 1.39 -2.25
C ASN A 59 -13.82 1.65 -0.97
N SER A 60 -14.43 2.83 -0.86
CA SER A 60 -15.21 3.27 0.32
C SER A 60 -16.68 2.90 0.19
#